data_AF-A0A7Y8VRV3-F1
#
_entry.id   AF-A0A7Y8VRV3-F1
#
_cell.length_a   1.000
_cell.length_b   1.000
_cell.length_c   1.000
_cell.angle_alpha   90.00
_cell.angle_beta   90.00
_cell.angle_gamma   90.00
#
_symmetry.space_group_name_H-M   'P 1'
#
loop_
_entity.id
_entity.type
_entity.pdbx_description
1 polymer ?
#
loop_
_entity_poly.entity_id
_entity_poly.type
_entity_poly.pdbx_seq_one_letter_code
_entity_poly.pdbx_strand_id
1 'polypeptide(L)' 'MAKWILSAESYGAFRSKKEYIPVPNPYGVTVITERQAIRLTSGCRWATRGHYVYARDHKSIRFDTLREAQRYAEQLGGN' A
#
# COMPACT_ATOMS: atom_id res chain seq x y z
N MET A 1 0.84 3.25 -18.66
CA MET A 1 0.42 3.93 -17.41
C MET A 1 -0.73 3.12 -16.82
N ALA A 2 -0.53 2.45 -15.69
CA ALA A 2 -1.56 1.62 -15.07
C ALA A 2 -2.65 2.49 -14.43
N LYS A 3 -3.93 2.16 -14.65
CA LYS A 3 -5.03 2.85 -13.97
C LYS A 3 -5.28 2.13 -12.64
N TRP A 4 -4.96 2.75 -11.51
CA TRP A 4 -5.19 2.18 -10.17
C TRP A 4 -6.67 2.33 -9.80
N ILE A 5 -7.41 1.22 -9.61
CA ILE A 5 -8.88 1.29 -9.46
C ILE A 5 -9.41 0.47 -8.28
N LEU A 6 -8.77 -0.63 -7.89
CA LEU A 6 -9.26 -1.42 -6.75
C LEU A 6 -8.55 -0.97 -5.48
N SER A 7 -9.28 -0.24 -4.63
CA SER A 7 -8.88 -0.02 -3.25
C SER A 7 -9.80 -0.74 -2.30
N ALA A 8 -9.29 -1.79 -1.67
CA ALA A 8 -9.94 -2.41 -0.52
C ALA A 8 -9.39 -1.75 0.75
N GLU A 9 -10.28 -1.27 1.61
CA GLU A 9 -9.92 -0.71 2.90
C GLU A 9 -10.34 -1.67 4.01
N SER A 10 -9.39 -2.05 4.87
CA SER A 10 -9.65 -2.85 6.07
C SER A 10 -9.36 -2.01 7.30
N TYR A 11 -10.31 -1.99 8.23
CA TYR A 11 -10.23 -1.23 9.47
C TYR A 11 -10.30 -2.18 10.66
N GLY A 12 -9.32 -2.08 11.55
CA GLY A 12 -9.33 -2.68 12.88
C GLY A 12 -9.12 -1.61 13.95
N ALA A 13 -9.35 -1.96 15.22
CA ALA A 13 -9.27 -1.02 16.34
C ALA A 13 -7.92 -0.26 16.45
N PHE A 14 -6.83 -0.85 15.95
CA PHE A 14 -5.47 -0.28 16.04
C PHE A 14 -4.71 -0.23 14.72
N ARG A 15 -5.27 -0.78 13.63
CA ARG A 15 -4.62 -0.85 12.31
C ARG A 15 -5.64 -0.58 11.21
N SER A 16 -5.26 0.24 10.25
CA SER A 16 -5.99 0.47 8.99
C SER A 16 -5.08 0.08 7.83
N LYS A 17 -5.63 -0.59 6.82
CA LYS A 17 -4.91 -0.93 5.60
C LYS A 17 -5.71 -0.47 4.40
N LYS A 18 -5.02 0.17 3.45
CA LYS A 18 -5.58 0.53 2.16
C LYS A 18 -4.77 -0.14 1.06
N GLU A 19 -5.43 -1.02 0.34
CA GLU A 19 -4.86 -1.71 -0.81
C GLU A 19 -5.03 -0.86 -2.07
N TYR A 20 -4.11 -0.99 -3.02
CA TYR A 20 -4.15 -0.38 -4.33
C TYR A 20 -3.69 -1.41 -5.35
N ILE A 21 -4.57 -1.72 -6.31
CA ILE A 21 -4.28 -2.70 -7.36
C ILE A 21 -4.36 -1.98 -8.71
N PRO A 22 -3.34 -2.13 -9.58
CA PRO A 22 -3.38 -1.58 -10.92
C PRO A 22 -4.41 -2.36 -11.75
N VAL A 23 -5.15 -1.67 -12.60
CA VAL A 23 -6.06 -2.27 -13.57
C VAL A 23 -5.55 -1.98 -14.99
N PRO A 24 -5.38 -3.02 -15.83
CA PRO A 24 -5.44 -4.45 -15.47
C PRO A 24 -4.32 -4.84 -14.49
N ASN A 25 -4.49 -5.92 -13.72
CA ASN A 25 -3.44 -6.48 -12.85
C ASN A 25 -2.77 -7.73 -13.45
N PRO A 26 -2.07 -7.64 -14.60
CA PRO A 26 -1.49 -8.82 -15.24
C PRO A 26 -0.35 -9.45 -14.43
N TYR A 27 0.27 -8.71 -13.51
CA TYR A 27 1.47 -9.14 -12.78
C TYR A 27 1.21 -9.51 -11.31
N GLY A 28 -0.05 -9.42 -10.85
CA GLY A 28 -0.38 -9.69 -9.45
C GLY A 28 0.33 -8.75 -8.47
N VAL A 29 0.60 -7.50 -8.88
CA VAL A 29 1.29 -6.50 -8.06
C VAL A 29 0.26 -5.70 -7.29
N THR A 30 0.48 -5.58 -5.98
CA THR A 30 -0.41 -4.89 -5.05
C THR A 30 0.40 -3.92 -4.20
N VAL A 31 -0.10 -2.70 -4.02
CA VAL A 31 0.47 -1.73 -3.09
C VAL A 31 -0.43 -1.61 -1.86
N ILE A 32 0.13 -1.79 -0.66
CA ILE A 32 -0.60 -1.68 0.60
C ILE A 32 -0.06 -0.48 1.39
N THR A 33 -0.93 0.45 1.73
CA THR A 33 -0.63 1.49 2.71
C THR A 33 -1.13 1.04 4.08
N GLU A 34 -0.22 0.86 5.04
CA GLU A 34 -0.58 0.54 6.42
C GLU A 34 -0.57 1.81 7.28
N ARG A 35 -1.61 1.96 8.10
CA ARG A 35 -1.73 2.99 9.13
C ARG A 35 -1.91 2.34 10.49
N GLN A 36 -1.25 2.90 11.49
CA GLN A 36 -1.34 2.46 12.88
C GLN A 36 -1.88 3.58 13.75
N ALA A 37 -2.75 3.21 14.68
CA ALA A 37 -3.22 4.09 15.72
C ALA A 37 -2.06 4.41 16.67
N ILE A 38 -1.70 5.68 16.78
CA ILE A 38 -0.78 6.20 17.78
C ILE A 38 -1.58 6.94 18.85
N ARG A 39 -1.32 6.58 20.10
CA ARG A 39 -1.91 7.25 21.25
C ARG A 39 -1.18 8.56 21.48
N LEU A 40 -1.93 9.64 21.61
CA LEU A 40 -1.46 10.96 21.98
C LEU A 40 -2.06 11.33 23.33
N THR A 41 -1.45 12.30 24.00
CA THR A 41 -1.95 12.85 25.28
C THR A 41 -3.39 13.37 25.15
N SER A 42 -3.77 13.87 23.97
CA SER A 42 -5.10 14.42 23.68
C SER A 42 -6.04 13.45 22.94
N GLY A 43 -5.68 12.17 22.73
CA GLY A 43 -6.54 11.21 22.03
C GLY A 43 -5.79 10.19 21.16
N CYS A 44 -6.35 9.83 20.01
CA CYS A 44 -5.76 8.88 19.06
C CYS A 44 -5.62 9.54 17.68
N ARG A 45 -4.49 9.29 16.99
CA ARG A 45 -4.32 9.64 15.58
C ARG A 45 -3.83 8.44 14.78
N TRP A 46 -4.18 8.41 13.51
CA TRP A 46 -3.65 7.43 12.56
C TRP A 46 -2.37 7.95 11.94
N ALA A 47 -1.26 7.23 12.13
CA ALA A 47 0.01 7.50 11.47
C ALA A 47 0.27 6.47 10.37
N THR A 48 0.76 6.91 9.22
CA THR A 48 1.21 6.01 8.16
C THR A 48 2.44 5.26 8.65
N ARG A 49 2.35 3.93 8.71
CA ARG A 49 3.45 3.05 9.10
C ARG A 49 4.39 2.79 7.92
N GLY A 50 3.86 2.78 6.70
CA GLY A 50 4.61 2.63 5.47
C GLY A 50 3.74 2.21 4.29
N HIS A 51 4.34 2.24 3.11
CA HIS A 51 3.75 1.74 1.87
C HIS A 51 4.52 0.49 1.45
N TYR A 52 3.82 -0.58 1.09
CA TYR A 52 4.42 -1.88 0.81
C TYR A 52 4.02 -2.34 -0.57
N VAL A 53 4.98 -2.80 -1.37
CA VAL A 53 4.70 -3.45 -2.64
C VAL A 53 4.80 -4.95 -2.45
N TYR A 54 3.72 -5.65 -2.78
CA TYR A 54 3.63 -7.11 -2.83
C TYR A 54 3.56 -7.52 -4.29
N ALA A 55 4.42 -8.45 -4.70
CA ALA A 55 4.33 -9.13 -5.99
C ALA A 55 4.38 -10.62 -5.72
N ARG A 56 3.69 -11.42 -6.55
CA ARG A 56 3.44 -12.85 -6.32
C ARG A 56 4.69 -13.66 -5.98
N ASP A 57 5.84 -13.30 -6.55
CA ASP A 57 7.11 -14.03 -6.43
C ASP A 57 8.21 -13.26 -5.67
N HIS A 58 7.89 -12.11 -5.07
CA HIS A 58 8.88 -11.26 -4.39
C HIS A 58 8.53 -11.01 -2.92
N LYS A 59 9.57 -10.86 -2.08
CA LYS A 59 9.42 -10.35 -0.70
C LYS A 59 8.83 -8.94 -0.75
N SER A 60 7.98 -8.62 0.23
CA SER A 60 7.39 -7.29 0.31
C SER A 60 8.46 -6.22 0.56
N ILE A 61 8.43 -5.17 -0.25
CA ILE A 61 9.37 -4.05 -0.14
C ILE A 61 8.63 -2.84 0.42
N ARG A 62 9.21 -2.22 1.44
CA ARG A 62 8.68 -1.02 2.09
C ARG A 62 9.24 0.24 1.44
N PHE A 63 8.38 1.22 1.26
CA PHE A 63 8.66 2.58 0.79
C PHE A 63 8.10 3.60 1.76
N ASP A 64 8.71 4.78 1.79
CA ASP A 64 8.31 5.88 2.66
C ASP A 64 7.15 6.69 2.04
N THR A 65 7.04 6.72 0.72
CA THR A 65 5.95 7.40 0.02
C THR A 65 5.13 6.46 -0.86
N LEU A 66 3.82 6.75 -0.97
CA LEU A 66 2.92 6.02 -1.88
C LEU A 66 3.40 6.10 -3.34
N ARG A 67 3.96 7.25 -3.73
CA ARG A 67 4.42 7.51 -5.09
C ARG A 67 5.62 6.64 -5.48
N GLU A 68 6.56 6.43 -4.55
CA GLU A 68 7.70 5.52 -4.78
C GLU A 68 7.23 4.07 -4.89
N ALA A 69 6.34 3.63 -4.00
CA ALA A 69 5.77 2.29 -4.07
C ALA A 69 5.05 2.06 -5.41
N GLN A 70 4.28 3.03 -5.89
CA GLN A 70 3.61 2.96 -7.19
C GLN A 70 4.61 2.90 -8.35
N ARG A 71 5.64 3.75 -8.35
CA ARG A 71 6.68 3.73 -9.40
C ARG A 71 7.41 2.39 -9.46
N TYR A 72 7.76 1.83 -8.30
CA TYR A 72 8.41 0.54 -8.24
C TYR A 72 7.49 -0.59 -8.72
N ALA A 73 6.21 -0.56 -8.31
CA ALA A 73 5.20 -1.50 -8.81
C ALA A 73 5.02 -1.40 -10.34
N GLU A 74 5.05 -0.19 -10.90
CA GLU A 74 5.01 0.04 -12.35
C GLU A 74 6.26 -0.52 -13.06
N GLN A 75 7.44 -0.43 -12.45
CA GLN A 75 8.65 -1.07 -12.99
C GLN A 75 8.56 -2.59 -12.99
N LEU A 76 7.99 -3.20 -11.93
CA LEU A 76 7.79 -4.64 -11.88
C LEU A 76 6.79 -5.14 -12.93
N GLY A 77 5.74 -4.35 -13.22
CA GLY A 77 4.76 -4.66 -14.24
C GLY A 77 5.08 -4.10 -15.64
N GLY A 78 6.27 -3.54 -15.84
CA GLY A 78 6.63 -2.80 -17.04
C GLY A 78 7.88 -3.35 -17.69
N ASN A 79 7.82 -4.61 -18.13
CA ASN A 79 8.66 -5.17 -19.20
C ASN A 79 7.76 -5.87 -20.21
#